data_AF-A0AAD9PM22-F1
#
_entry.id   AF-A0AAD9PM22-F1
#
_cell.length_a   1.000
_cell.length_b   1.000
_cell.length_c   1.000
_cell.angle_alpha   90.00
_cell.angle_beta   90.00
_cell.angle_gamma   90.00
#
_symmetry.space_group_name_H-M   'P 1'
#
loop_
_entity.id
_entity.type
_entity.pdbx_description
1 polymer ?
#
loop_
_entity_poly.entity_id
_entity_poly.type
_entity_poly.pdbx_seq_one_letter_code
_entity_poly.pdbx_strand_id
1 'polypeptide(L)'
;MFPAYKVLSVFVKQVSKPLASYLKRRASVNPKFRRLCICFGNASYKFDRYITRRFYSPETVESGPIATISEETSIAIGTELFGECIIFTVAVLLIVAEYTRGVRKDNLKEKTLQQRLEALEIRQERLFDYLKLQDAKPANA
;
A
#
# COMPACT_ATOMS: atom_id res chain seq x y z
N MET A 1 5.18 -13.82 -7.37
CA MET A 1 4.99 -12.57 -6.59
C MET A 1 5.01 -12.94 -5.12
N PHE A 2 5.93 -12.38 -4.33
CA PHE A 2 5.96 -12.61 -2.88
C PHE A 2 4.66 -12.09 -2.25
N PRO A 3 4.03 -12.81 -1.31
CA PRO A 3 2.83 -12.33 -0.63
C PRO A 3 3.23 -11.29 0.43
N ALA A 4 3.79 -10.16 0.00
CA ALA A 4 4.18 -9.04 0.84
C ALA A 4 3.00 -8.53 1.68
N TYR A 5 1.77 -8.62 1.15
CA TYR A 5 0.55 -8.25 1.87
C TYR A 5 0.31 -9.09 3.14
N LYS A 6 0.68 -10.38 3.15
CA LYS A 6 0.54 -11.26 4.32
C LYS A 6 1.59 -10.98 5.38
N VAL A 7 2.82 -10.69 4.95
CA VAL A 7 3.89 -10.33 5.89
C VAL A 7 3.61 -8.95 6.49
N LEU A 8 3.12 -8.02 5.69
CA LEU A 8 2.80 -6.67 6.12
C LEU A 8 1.68 -6.65 7.16
N SER A 9 0.59 -7.39 6.94
CA SER A 9 -0.55 -7.39 7.87
C SER A 9 -0.21 -7.98 9.24
N VAL A 10 0.73 -8.93 9.30
CA VAL A 10 1.24 -9.50 10.56
C VAL A 10 2.27 -8.57 11.21
N PHE A 11 3.15 -7.95 10.43
CA PHE A 11 4.17 -7.02 10.94
C PHE A 11 3.56 -5.76 11.57
N VAL A 12 2.49 -5.21 10.97
CA VAL A 12 1.76 -4.06 11.55
C VAL A 12 1.25 -4.39 12.96
N LYS A 13 0.61 -5.56 13.14
CA LYS A 13 0.10 -5.97 14.45
C LYS A 13 1.21 -6.20 15.49
N GLN A 14 2.37 -6.69 15.07
CA GLN A 14 3.49 -6.94 15.98
C GLN A 14 4.25 -5.67 16.37
N VAL A 15 4.29 -4.65 15.52
CA VAL A 15 4.99 -3.39 15.81
C VAL A 15 4.07 -2.39 16.53
N SER A 16 2.75 -2.41 16.29
CA SER A 16 1.82 -1.46 16.95
C SER A 16 1.86 -1.50 18.48
N LYS A 17 1.88 -2.69 19.10
CA LYS A 17 1.91 -2.82 20.57
C LYS A 17 3.19 -2.27 21.25
N PRO A 18 4.41 -2.68 20.82
CA PRO A 18 5.63 -2.12 21.40
C PRO A 18 5.82 -0.64 21.04
N LEU A 19 5.36 -0.21 19.86
CA LEU A 19 5.46 1.17 19.43
C LEU A 19 4.52 2.09 20.24
N ALA A 20 3.26 1.69 20.47
CA ALA A 20 2.35 2.43 21.34
C ALA A 20 2.92 2.61 22.75
N SER A 21 3.54 1.56 23.30
CA SER A 21 4.21 1.61 24.61
C SER A 21 5.42 2.57 24.60
N TYR A 22 6.20 2.57 23.53
CA TYR A 22 7.35 3.47 23.37
C TYR A 22 6.93 4.93 23.21
N LEU A 23 5.96 5.22 22.36
CA LEU A 23 5.49 6.59 22.18
C LEU A 23 4.74 7.11 23.42
N LYS A 24 4.10 6.24 24.23
CA LYS A 24 3.45 6.66 25.49
C LYS A 24 4.50 7.19 26.46
N ARG A 25 5.67 6.54 26.51
CA ARG A 25 6.84 7.00 27.27
C ARG A 25 7.47 8.29 26.69
N ARG A 26 7.29 8.59 25.40
CA ARG A 26 7.77 9.84 24.77
C ARG A 26 6.77 10.99 24.95
N ALA A 27 5.47 10.70 25.02
CA ALA A 27 4.40 11.68 25.29
C ALA A 27 4.45 12.26 26.70
N SER A 28 4.96 11.51 27.68
CA SER A 28 5.20 12.06 29.02
C SER A 28 6.40 13.02 29.07
N VAL A 29 7.34 12.94 28.13
CA VAL A 29 8.57 13.73 28.13
C VAL A 29 8.43 15.03 27.33
N ASN A 30 7.65 15.05 26.23
CA ASN A 30 7.54 16.22 25.36
C ASN A 30 6.10 16.80 25.34
N PRO A 31 5.87 18.02 25.87
CA PRO A 31 4.54 18.63 25.93
C PRO A 31 3.95 18.97 24.55
N LYS A 32 4.79 19.25 23.54
CA LYS A 32 4.33 19.47 22.16
C LYS A 32 3.77 18.18 21.56
N PHE A 33 4.44 17.06 21.83
CA PHE A 33 4.02 15.74 21.38
C PHE A 33 2.73 15.30 22.10
N ARG A 34 2.63 15.56 23.40
CA ARG A 34 1.40 15.33 24.18
C ARG A 34 0.18 16.01 23.57
N ARG A 35 0.32 17.29 23.20
CA ARG A 35 -0.77 18.06 22.56
C ARG A 35 -1.18 17.49 21.20
N LEU A 36 -0.21 16.98 20.43
CA LEU A 36 -0.46 16.31 19.16
C LEU A 36 -1.27 15.01 19.37
N CYS A 37 -0.86 14.15 20.31
CA CYS A 37 -1.59 12.93 20.65
C CYS A 37 -3.01 13.22 21.14
N ILE A 38 -3.20 14.24 22.00
CA ILE A 38 -4.53 14.67 22.46
C ILE A 38 -5.39 15.15 21.27
N CYS A 39 -4.81 15.89 20.33
CA CYS A 39 -5.51 16.32 19.12
C CYS A 39 -5.96 15.11 18.28
N PHE A 40 -5.08 14.14 18.05
CA PHE A 40 -5.42 12.92 17.32
C PHE A 40 -6.45 12.06 18.04
N GLY A 41 -6.33 11.87 19.35
CA GLY A 41 -7.32 11.13 20.15
C GLY A 41 -8.70 11.77 20.08
N ASN A 42 -8.79 13.09 20.25
CA ASN A 42 -10.05 13.83 20.14
C ASN A 42 -10.61 13.84 18.71
N ALA A 43 -9.74 13.91 17.69
CA ALA A 43 -10.14 13.85 16.29
C ALA A 43 -10.71 12.47 15.92
N SER A 44 -10.07 11.39 16.38
CA SER A 44 -10.55 10.02 16.19
C SER A 44 -11.95 9.83 16.79
N TYR A 45 -12.18 10.36 17.99
CA TYR A 45 -13.48 10.25 18.65
C TYR A 45 -14.59 11.03 17.91
N LYS A 46 -14.25 12.22 17.38
CA LYS A 46 -15.15 13.00 16.53
C LYS A 46 -15.44 12.28 15.22
N PHE A 47 -14.43 11.65 14.64
CA PHE A 47 -14.55 10.88 13.40
C PHE A 47 -15.42 9.64 13.60
N ASP A 48 -15.24 8.91 14.70
CA ASP A 48 -16.03 7.74 15.04
C ASP A 48 -17.51 8.10 15.24
N ARG A 49 -17.80 9.20 15.95
CA ARG A 49 -19.16 9.75 16.06
C ARG A 49 -19.72 10.21 14.71
N TYR A 50 -18.89 10.81 13.86
CA TYR A 50 -19.30 11.25 12.52
C TYR A 50 -19.69 10.06 11.63
N ILE A 51 -18.84 9.02 11.58
CA ILE A 51 -19.11 7.80 10.81
C ILE A 51 -20.32 7.06 11.39
N THR A 52 -20.37 6.86 12.70
CA THR A 52 -21.48 6.16 13.35
C THR A 52 -22.80 6.87 13.06
N ARG A 53 -22.87 8.19 13.19
CA ARG A 53 -24.09 8.96 12.88
C ARG A 53 -24.45 8.93 11.39
N ARG A 54 -23.47 8.84 10.49
CA ARG A 54 -23.69 8.91 9.04
C ARG A 54 -24.07 7.57 8.41
N PHE A 55 -23.61 6.47 9.00
CA PHE A 55 -23.72 5.12 8.44
C PHE A 55 -24.51 4.14 9.32
N TYR A 56 -24.52 4.30 10.64
CA TYR A 56 -25.32 3.48 11.55
C TYR A 56 -26.57 4.25 12.01
N SER A 57 -27.60 3.52 12.44
CA SER A 57 -28.87 4.10 12.87
C SER A 57 -28.65 5.16 13.97
N PRO A 58 -29.20 6.37 13.83
CA PRO A 58 -28.97 7.49 14.74
C PRO A 58 -29.48 7.28 16.17
N GLU A 59 -30.21 6.18 16.43
CA GLU A 59 -30.93 5.92 17.68
C GLU A 59 -30.05 5.32 18.79
N THR A 60 -28.88 4.77 18.45
CA THR A 60 -27.91 4.24 19.42
C THR A 60 -26.86 5.27 19.86
N VAL A 61 -26.86 6.48 19.27
CA VAL A 61 -25.96 7.55 19.67
C VAL A 61 -26.56 8.27 20.87
N GLU A 62 -26.38 7.69 22.07
CA GLU A 62 -26.71 8.38 23.30
C GLU A 62 -25.99 9.73 23.34
N SER A 63 -26.80 10.80 23.32
CA SER A 63 -26.36 12.19 23.45
C SER A 63 -26.06 12.54 24.91
N GLY A 64 -25.46 11.60 25.65
CA GLY A 64 -24.89 11.89 26.96
C GLY A 64 -23.76 12.91 26.82
N PRO A 65 -23.49 13.73 27.88
CA PRO A 65 -22.34 14.62 27.90
C PRO A 65 -21.14 13.80 27.46
N ILE A 66 -20.42 14.26 26.44
CA ILE A 66 -19.18 13.62 25.99
C ILE A 66 -18.38 13.44 27.28
N ALA A 67 -18.26 12.21 27.77
CA ALA A 67 -17.39 11.92 28.90
C ALA A 67 -16.05 12.45 28.41
N THR A 68 -15.64 13.60 28.94
CA THR A 68 -14.43 14.27 28.51
C THR A 68 -13.35 13.27 28.82
N ILE A 69 -12.89 12.60 27.77
CA ILE A 69 -11.99 11.49 27.85
C ILE A 69 -10.82 12.01 28.68
N SER A 70 -10.56 11.37 29.83
CA SER A 70 -9.46 11.77 30.71
C SER A 70 -8.21 11.96 29.86
N GLU A 71 -7.43 13.03 30.12
CA GLU A 71 -6.27 13.42 29.29
C GLU A 71 -5.37 12.20 29.00
N GLU A 72 -5.25 11.30 29.97
CA GLU A 72 -4.50 10.06 29.90
C GLU A 72 -5.01 9.06 28.84
N THR A 73 -6.33 8.91 28.72
CA THR A 73 -6.97 7.99 27.77
C THR A 73 -6.86 8.53 26.34
N SER A 74 -7.03 9.84 26.16
CA SER A 74 -6.81 10.50 24.85
C SER A 74 -5.35 10.41 24.40
N ILE A 75 -4.41 10.52 25.34
CA ILE A 75 -2.99 10.31 25.06
C ILE A 75 -2.75 8.85 24.65
N ALA A 76 -3.31 7.86 25.35
CA ALA A 76 -3.12 6.45 25.03
C ALA A 76 -3.61 6.12 23.60
N ILE A 77 -4.85 6.50 23.28
CA ILE A 77 -5.45 6.26 21.95
C ILE A 77 -4.69 7.03 20.86
N GLY A 78 -4.42 8.32 21.09
CA GLY A 78 -3.70 9.14 20.12
C GLY A 78 -2.28 8.65 19.84
N THR A 79 -1.66 8.01 20.83
CA THR A 79 -0.33 7.44 20.68
C THR A 79 -0.31 6.14 19.89
N GLU A 80 -1.29 5.26 20.14
CA GLU A 80 -1.48 4.01 19.40
C GLU A 80 -1.76 4.30 17.92
N LEU A 81 -2.72 5.21 17.66
CA LEU A 81 -3.09 5.64 16.31
C LEU A 81 -1.89 6.28 15.57
N PHE A 82 -1.14 7.15 16.24
CA PHE A 82 0.00 7.82 15.63
C PHE A 82 1.12 6.83 15.26
N GLY A 83 1.41 5.86 16.12
CA GLY A 83 2.36 4.79 15.83
C GLY A 83 1.93 3.95 14.63
N GLU A 84 0.66 3.57 14.59
CA GLU A 84 0.08 2.80 13.48
C GLU A 84 0.10 3.59 12.16
N CYS A 85 -0.22 4.89 12.17
CA CYS A 85 -0.12 5.76 11.01
C CYS A 85 1.30 5.82 10.43
N ILE A 86 2.33 5.90 11.28
CA ILE A 86 3.74 5.92 10.82
C ILE A 86 4.08 4.60 10.13
N ILE A 87 3.77 3.47 10.76
CA ILE A 87 4.06 2.14 10.19
C ILE A 87 3.34 1.96 8.86
N PHE A 88 2.04 2.32 8.79
CA PHE A 88 1.27 2.23 7.55
C PHE A 88 1.83 3.14 6.45
N THR A 89 2.24 4.35 6.79
CA THR A 89 2.82 5.28 5.80
C THR A 89 4.10 4.69 5.22
N VAL A 90 5.01 4.20 6.06
CA VAL A 90 6.25 3.56 5.62
C VAL A 90 5.96 2.31 4.76
N ALA A 91 4.99 1.50 5.18
CA ALA A 91 4.57 0.31 4.45
C ALA A 91 4.03 0.62 3.05
N VAL A 92 3.12 1.61 2.95
CA VAL A 92 2.56 2.06 1.68
C VAL A 92 3.66 2.60 0.77
N LEU A 93 4.57 3.41 1.30
CA LEU A 93 5.71 3.93 0.54
C LEU A 93 6.61 2.80 0.00
N LEU A 94 6.91 1.79 0.82
CA LEU A 94 7.69 0.64 0.37
C LEU A 94 6.97 -0.16 -0.71
N ILE A 95 5.67 -0.40 -0.58
CA ILE A 95 4.87 -1.10 -1.60
C ILE A 95 4.90 -0.31 -2.92
N VAL A 96 4.66 1.00 -2.87
CA VAL A 96 4.68 1.86 -4.06
C VAL A 96 6.08 1.89 -4.69
N ALA A 97 7.13 1.94 -3.88
CA ALA A 97 8.51 1.88 -4.36
C ALA A 97 8.81 0.55 -5.07
N GLU A 98 8.41 -0.59 -4.50
CA GLU A 98 8.60 -1.91 -5.12
C GLU A 98 7.74 -2.08 -6.37
N TYR A 99 6.50 -1.58 -6.36
CA TYR A 99 5.61 -1.58 -7.52
C TYR A 99 6.22 -0.80 -8.69
N THR A 100 6.67 0.43 -8.44
CA THR A 100 7.29 1.27 -9.47
C THR A 100 8.61 0.68 -10.00
N ARG A 101 9.40 0.06 -9.12
CA ARG A 101 10.59 -0.72 -9.53
C ARG A 101 10.23 -1.94 -10.37
N GLY A 102 9.15 -2.64 -10.04
CA GLY A 102 8.62 -3.79 -10.76
C GLY A 102 8.21 -3.42 -12.19
N VAL A 103 7.43 -2.35 -12.36
CA VAL A 103 6.97 -1.87 -13.67
C VAL A 103 8.14 -1.60 -14.62
N ARG A 104 9.24 -0.98 -14.14
CA ARG A 104 10.43 -0.76 -14.97
C ARG A 104 11.06 -2.05 -15.47
N LYS A 105 11.10 -3.09 -14.63
CA LYS A 105 11.66 -4.40 -14.99
C LYS A 105 10.77 -5.13 -15.99
N ASP A 106 9.45 -5.02 -15.83
CA ASP A 106 8.50 -5.69 -16.72
C ASP A 106 8.46 -5.02 -18.11
N ASN A 107 8.52 -3.68 -18.19
CA ASN A 107 8.66 -2.96 -19.46
C ASN A 107 9.92 -3.37 -20.25
N LEU A 108 11.03 -3.65 -19.57
CA LEU A 108 12.26 -4.11 -20.22
C LEU A 108 12.11 -5.52 -20.79
N LYS A 109 11.42 -6.41 -20.05
CA LYS A 109 11.12 -7.77 -20.53
C LYS A 109 10.17 -7.71 -21.71
N GLU A 110 9.15 -6.87 -21.68
CA GLU A 110 8.20 -6.69 -22.78
C GLU A 110 8.90 -6.23 -24.06
N LYS A 111 9.82 -5.25 -23.97
CA LYS A 111 10.65 -4.83 -25.12
C LYS A 111 11.49 -5.97 -25.67
N THR A 112 12.12 -6.74 -24.79
CA THR A 112 12.92 -7.91 -25.21
C THR A 112 12.04 -8.98 -25.87
N LEU A 113 10.81 -9.17 -25.37
CA LEU A 113 9.85 -10.11 -25.93
C LEU A 113 9.37 -9.66 -27.31
N GLN A 114 9.06 -8.37 -27.48
CA GLN A 114 8.68 -7.77 -28.77
C GLN A 114 9.78 -7.94 -29.81
N GLN A 115 11.03 -7.66 -29.47
CA GLN A 115 12.17 -7.88 -30.38
C GLN A 115 12.31 -9.35 -30.81
N ARG A 116 12.04 -10.29 -29.89
CA ARG A 116 12.07 -11.72 -30.22
C ARG A 116 10.92 -12.12 -31.14
N LEU A 117 9.72 -11.57 -30.94
CA LEU A 117 8.57 -11.81 -31.81
C LEU A 117 8.84 -11.27 -33.22
N GLU A 118 9.30 -10.03 -33.33
CA GLU A 118 9.64 -9.40 -34.61
C GLU A 118 10.74 -10.18 -35.36
N ALA A 119 11.77 -10.66 -34.64
CA ALA A 119 12.80 -11.50 -35.22
C ALA A 119 12.28 -12.88 -35.70
N LEU A 120 11.24 -13.42 -35.06
CA LEU A 120 10.58 -14.65 -35.50
C LEU A 120 9.71 -14.42 -36.74
N GLU A 121 8.96 -13.31 -36.79
CA GLU A 121 8.16 -12.91 -37.96
C GLU A 121 9.03 -12.73 -39.20
N ILE A 122 10.14 -11.99 -39.10
CA ILE A 122 11.10 -11.80 -40.21
C ILE A 122 11.66 -13.14 -40.71
N ARG A 123 11.90 -14.10 -39.80
CA ARG A 123 12.37 -15.44 -40.19
C ARG A 123 11.30 -16.21 -40.96
N GLN A 124 10.04 -16.12 -40.56
CA GLN A 124 8.94 -16.74 -41.29
C GLN A 124 8.78 -16.15 -42.68
N GLU A 125 8.82 -14.82 -42.79
CA GLU A 125 8.68 -14.12 -44.06
C GLU A 125 9.80 -14.49 -45.04
N ARG A 126 11.07 -14.50 -44.57
CA ARG A 126 12.19 -14.98 -45.39
C ARG A 126 12.04 -16.42 -45.86
N LEU A 127 11.60 -17.33 -44.99
CA LEU A 127 11.36 -18.72 -45.38
C LEU A 127 10.27 -18.83 -46.44
N PHE A 128 9.20 -18.05 -46.31
CA PHE A 128 8.13 -18.01 -47.29
C PHE A 128 8.59 -17.47 -48.65
N ASP A 129 9.43 -16.45 -48.65
CA ASP A 129 10.05 -15.93 -49.87
C ASP A 129 11.01 -16.94 -50.51
N TYR A 130 11.80 -17.66 -49.72
CA TYR A 130 12.64 -18.75 -50.23
C TYR A 130 11.82 -19.85 -50.90
N LEU A 131 10.68 -20.23 -50.32
CA LEU A 131 9.76 -21.22 -50.91
C LEU A 131 9.18 -20.71 -52.25
N LYS A 132 8.71 -19.46 -52.30
CA LYS A 132 8.23 -18.85 -53.55
C LYS A 132 9.29 -18.84 -54.65
N LEU A 133 10.54 -18.52 -54.30
CA LEU A 133 11.66 -18.51 -55.25
C LEU A 133 12.00 -19.93 -55.72
N GLN A 134 11.84 -20.94 -54.87
CA GLN A 134 12.04 -22.35 -55.23
C GLN A 134 10.94 -22.86 -56.17
N ASP A 135 9.68 -22.48 -55.95
CA ASP A 135 8.56 -22.82 -56.84
C ASP A 135 8.63 -22.07 -58.18
N ALA A 136 9.12 -20.83 -58.17
CA ALA A 136 9.28 -20.00 -59.37
C ALA A 136 10.48 -20.39 -60.23
N LYS A 137 11.43 -21.17 -59.69
CA LYS A 137 12.54 -21.73 -60.46
C LYS A 137 12.03 -23.03 -61.11
N PRO A 138 11.71 -23.04 -62.43
CA PRO A 138 11.28 -24.27 -63.08
C PRO A 138 12.38 -25.33 -62.92
N ALA A 139 11.95 -26.57 -62.67
CA ALA A 139 12.79 -27.75 -62.70
C ALA A 139 13.52 -27.81 -64.05
N ASN A 140 14.74 -27.27 -64.10
CA ASN A 140 15.65 -27.47 -65.19
C ASN A 140 16.66 -28.55 -64.75
N ALA A 141 16.63 -29.64 -65.52
CA ALA A 141 17.39 -30.89 -65.46
C ALA A 141 16.76 -32.00 -64.60
#